data_AF-A0A370WZW0-F1
#
_entry.id   AF-A0A370WZW0-F1
#
_cell.length_a   1.000
_cell.length_b   1.000
_cell.length_c   1.000
_cell.angle_alpha   90.00
_cell.angle_beta   90.00
_cell.angle_gamma   90.00
#
_symmetry.space_group_name_H-M   'P 1'
#
loop_
_entity.id
_entity.type
_entity.pdbx_description
1 polymer ?
#
loop_
_entity_poly.entity_id
_entity_poly.type
_entity_poly.pdbx_seq_one_letter_code
_entity_poly.pdbx_strand_id
1 'polypeptide(L)'
;MRTKGSAAAPADAGTYVKIASVVAAIGGWGMGMYAGFNLLLPLVSTAVIWLAGKWLFGAARQEILPPFCVQGGHLVWFVFGMVMSRQYLSPSLIDIIWLTVGLTWLWLQPSKLALCFLAVYQLFSLPYNVLHFTQTQFGSVANKALAVHILWRCLALFYLGRLYLRMSKPQTEA
;
A
#
# COMPACT_ATOMS: atom_id res chain seq x y z
N MET A 1 -45.24 -20.84 -22.12
CA MET A 1 -44.36 -21.86 -21.51
C MET A 1 -43.02 -21.16 -21.21
N ARG A 2 -42.75 -20.80 -19.96
CA ARG A 2 -41.59 -19.97 -19.56
C ARG A 2 -40.56 -20.90 -18.91
N THR A 3 -39.49 -21.23 -19.60
CA THR A 3 -38.43 -22.08 -19.07
C THR A 3 -37.67 -21.32 -17.98
N LYS A 4 -37.71 -21.83 -16.75
CA LYS A 4 -36.86 -21.36 -15.65
C LYS A 4 -35.42 -21.72 -16.01
N GLY A 5 -34.65 -20.75 -16.47
CA GLY A 5 -33.20 -20.88 -16.59
C GLY A 5 -32.64 -21.12 -15.18
N SER A 6 -32.15 -22.34 -14.94
CA SER A 6 -31.47 -22.69 -13.70
C SER A 6 -30.18 -21.88 -13.64
N ALA A 7 -30.16 -20.81 -12.83
CA ALA A 7 -28.94 -20.07 -12.54
C ALA A 7 -27.94 -21.04 -11.93
N ALA A 8 -26.82 -21.28 -12.62
CA ALA A 8 -25.71 -22.04 -12.07
C ALA A 8 -25.31 -21.38 -10.74
N ALA A 9 -25.24 -22.18 -9.67
CA ALA A 9 -24.78 -21.70 -8.37
C ALA A 9 -23.41 -21.04 -8.55
N PRO A 10 -23.18 -19.84 -8.01
CA PRO A 10 -21.89 -19.18 -8.13
C PRO A 10 -20.84 -20.04 -7.43
N ALA A 11 -19.96 -20.64 -8.24
CA ALA A 11 -18.85 -21.42 -7.73
C ALA A 11 -17.98 -20.56 -6.78
N ASP A 12 -17.73 -21.09 -5.59
CA ASP A 12 -16.43 -21.08 -4.91
C ASP A 12 -15.79 -19.75 -4.50
N ALA A 13 -16.55 -18.67 -4.28
CA ALA A 13 -16.02 -17.45 -3.67
C ALA A 13 -15.24 -17.71 -2.36
N GLY A 14 -15.66 -18.71 -1.56
CA GLY A 14 -14.95 -19.14 -0.36
C GLY A 14 -13.61 -19.82 -0.62
N THR A 15 -13.46 -20.55 -1.73
CA THR A 15 -12.21 -21.23 -2.10
C THR A 15 -11.15 -20.22 -2.53
N TYR A 16 -11.51 -19.22 -3.35
CA TYR A 16 -10.58 -18.17 -3.75
C TYR A 16 -10.04 -17.37 -2.55
N VAL A 17 -10.90 -17.04 -1.57
CA VAL A 17 -10.48 -16.35 -0.35
C VAL A 17 -9.52 -17.19 0.48
N LYS A 18 -9.78 -18.50 0.62
CA LYS A 18 -8.87 -19.42 1.32
C LYS A 18 -7.50 -19.49 0.63
N ILE A 19 -7.47 -19.68 -0.69
CA ILE A 19 -6.23 -19.72 -1.46
C ILE A 19 -5.45 -18.41 -1.31
N ALA A 20 -6.12 -17.26 -1.47
CA ALA A 20 -5.49 -15.96 -1.30
C ALA A 20 -4.93 -15.75 0.11
N SER A 21 -5.63 -16.23 1.14
CA SER A 21 -5.18 -16.15 2.54
C SER A 21 -3.94 -17.01 2.78
N VAL A 22 -3.90 -18.23 2.23
CA VAL A 22 -2.72 -19.12 2.32
C VAL A 22 -1.53 -18.51 1.61
N VAL A 23 -1.71 -18.01 0.39
CA VAL A 23 -0.65 -17.34 -0.38
C VAL A 23 -0.14 -16.11 0.37
N ALA A 24 -1.03 -15.30 0.93
CA ALA A 24 -0.65 -14.13 1.73
C ALA A 24 0.12 -14.52 3.01
N ALA A 25 -0.28 -15.59 3.68
CA ALA A 25 0.41 -16.09 4.88
C ALA A 25 1.82 -16.61 4.55
N ILE A 26 1.96 -17.41 3.49
CA ILE A 26 3.26 -17.92 3.05
C ILE A 26 4.16 -16.77 2.57
N GLY A 27 3.63 -15.86 1.76
CA GLY A 27 4.36 -14.69 1.28
C GLY A 27 4.78 -13.77 2.42
N GLY A 28 3.89 -13.52 3.38
CA GLY A 28 4.16 -12.74 4.58
C GLY A 28 5.24 -13.36 5.45
N TRP A 29 5.17 -14.68 5.68
CA TRP A 29 6.19 -15.43 6.42
C TRP A 29 7.55 -15.37 5.72
N GLY A 30 7.61 -15.65 4.41
CA GLY A 30 8.84 -15.58 3.63
C GLY A 30 9.46 -14.19 3.64
N MET A 31 8.65 -13.13 3.48
CA MET A 31 9.12 -11.75 3.58
C MET A 31 9.61 -11.41 4.99
N GLY A 32 8.91 -11.86 6.03
CA GLY A 32 9.31 -11.67 7.43
C GLY A 32 10.65 -12.31 7.73
N MET A 33 10.86 -13.56 7.28
CA MET A 33 12.14 -14.26 7.41
C MET A 33 13.26 -13.56 6.64
N TYR A 34 12.96 -12.99 5.47
CA TYR A 34 13.97 -12.32 4.64
C TYR A 34 14.37 -10.93 5.18
N ALA A 35 13.39 -10.05 5.36
CA ALA A 35 13.61 -8.65 5.71
C ALA A 35 13.85 -8.43 7.22
N GLY A 36 13.37 -9.34 8.07
CA GLY A 36 13.53 -9.30 9.51
C GLY A 36 13.05 -7.97 10.11
N PHE A 37 13.89 -7.35 10.93
CA PHE A 37 13.60 -6.06 11.56
C PHE A 37 13.31 -4.94 10.57
N ASN A 38 13.78 -5.02 9.31
CA ASN A 38 13.44 -4.00 8.32
C ASN A 38 11.96 -3.99 7.95
N LEU A 39 11.25 -5.09 8.16
CA LEU A 39 9.81 -5.14 7.93
C LEU A 39 9.00 -4.57 9.11
N LEU A 40 9.61 -4.45 10.28
CA LEU A 40 8.87 -4.17 11.51
C LEU A 40 8.41 -2.72 11.57
N LEU A 41 9.29 -1.76 11.31
CA LEU A 41 8.94 -0.34 11.45
C LEU A 41 7.84 0.14 10.49
N PRO A 42 7.83 -0.16 9.17
CA PRO A 42 6.74 0.26 8.29
C PRO A 42 5.46 -0.51 8.60
N LEU A 43 5.54 -1.77 9.05
CA LEU A 43 4.39 -2.57 9.47
C LEU A 43 3.72 -1.99 10.71
N VAL A 44 4.49 -1.74 11.76
CA VAL A 44 4.00 -1.17 13.02
C VAL A 44 3.46 0.23 12.79
N SER A 45 4.17 1.09 12.03
CA SER A 45 3.66 2.43 11.72
C SER A 45 2.37 2.38 10.90
N THR A 46 2.27 1.49 9.90
CA THR A 46 1.02 1.27 9.14
C THR A 46 -0.12 0.86 10.07
N ALA A 47 0.13 -0.09 11.00
CA ALA A 47 -0.87 -0.57 11.94
C ALA A 47 -1.30 0.52 12.94
N VAL A 48 -0.37 1.30 13.47
CA VAL A 48 -0.66 2.42 14.39
C VAL A 48 -1.48 3.50 13.68
N ILE A 49 -1.10 3.89 12.44
CA ILE A 49 -1.85 4.87 11.66
C ILE A 49 -3.24 4.34 11.31
N TRP A 50 -3.38 3.04 11.02
CA TRP A 50 -4.67 2.40 10.81
C TRP A 50 -5.56 2.44 12.05
N LEU A 51 -5.01 2.05 13.20
CA LEU A 51 -5.74 2.12 14.46
C LEU A 51 -6.18 3.56 14.75
N ALA A 52 -5.25 4.52 14.72
CA ALA A 52 -5.57 5.93 14.90
C ALA A 52 -6.62 6.42 13.89
N GLY A 53 -6.49 6.04 12.62
CA GLY A 53 -7.42 6.45 11.59
C GLY A 53 -8.83 5.86 11.75
N LYS A 54 -8.99 4.69 12.37
CA LYS A 54 -10.33 4.21 12.75
C LYS A 54 -11.06 5.15 13.71
N TRP A 55 -10.33 5.82 14.60
CA TRP A 55 -10.89 6.78 15.55
C TRP A 55 -11.03 8.18 14.96
N LEU A 56 -10.07 8.59 14.10
CA LEU A 56 -9.98 9.95 13.57
C LEU A 56 -10.79 10.17 12.28
N PHE A 57 -10.99 9.13 11.46
CA PHE A 57 -11.71 9.25 10.19
C PHE A 57 -13.20 9.04 10.46
N GLY A 58 -14.04 10.02 10.11
CA GLY A 58 -15.49 9.83 10.09
C GLY A 58 -15.91 8.70 9.14
N ALA A 59 -17.12 8.15 9.32
CA ALA A 59 -17.62 7.02 8.53
C ALA A 59 -17.48 7.22 7.01
N ALA A 60 -17.74 8.46 6.53
CA ALA A 60 -17.62 8.83 5.12
C ALA A 60 -16.19 8.71 4.55
N ARG A 61 -15.15 8.70 5.40
CA ARG A 61 -13.74 8.64 4.99
C ARG A 61 -13.10 7.29 5.29
N GLN A 62 -13.83 6.30 5.80
CA GLN A 62 -13.25 4.99 6.12
C GLN A 62 -12.74 4.25 4.87
N GLU A 63 -13.25 4.58 3.68
CA GLU A 63 -12.77 3.98 2.43
C GLU A 63 -11.36 4.41 2.03
N ILE A 64 -10.92 5.60 2.42
CA ILE A 64 -9.57 6.10 2.12
C ILE A 64 -8.52 5.58 3.08
N LEU A 65 -8.94 4.98 4.20
CA LEU A 65 -8.05 4.56 5.28
C LEU A 65 -6.98 3.55 4.82
N PRO A 66 -7.28 2.46 4.07
CA PRO A 66 -6.25 1.52 3.63
C PRO A 66 -5.10 2.13 2.81
N PRO A 67 -5.33 2.84 1.69
CA PRO A 67 -4.24 3.43 0.94
C PRO A 67 -3.51 4.54 1.72
N PHE A 68 -4.22 5.23 2.62
CA PHE A 68 -3.62 6.26 3.48
C PHE A 68 -2.65 5.63 4.49
N CYS A 69 -3.04 4.57 5.19
CA CYS A 69 -2.23 3.94 6.23
C CYS A 69 -0.97 3.27 5.68
N VAL A 70 -1.08 2.55 4.56
CA VAL A 70 0.08 1.89 3.94
C VAL A 70 1.13 2.93 3.54
N GLN A 71 0.71 4.00 2.87
CA GLN A 71 1.62 5.06 2.45
C GLN A 71 2.13 5.90 3.63
N GLY A 72 1.30 6.15 4.63
CA GLY A 72 1.71 6.81 5.87
C GLY A 72 2.76 6.01 6.62
N GLY A 73 2.60 4.69 6.70
CA GLY A 73 3.61 3.82 7.31
C GLY A 73 4.92 3.81 6.51
N HIS A 74 4.83 3.86 5.18
CA HIS A 74 6.00 4.01 4.30
C HIS A 74 6.72 5.34 4.50
N LEU A 75 5.96 6.42 4.63
CA LEU A 75 6.49 7.75 4.89
C LEU A 75 7.28 7.79 6.22
N VAL A 76 6.73 7.21 7.29
CA VAL A 76 7.44 7.09 8.58
C VAL A 76 8.76 6.34 8.40
N TRP A 77 8.77 5.26 7.60
CA TRP A 77 9.99 4.51 7.31
C TRP A 77 11.04 5.36 6.58
N PHE A 78 10.65 6.13 5.56
CA PHE A 78 11.58 7.04 4.86
C PHE A 78 12.16 8.11 5.79
N VAL A 79 11.31 8.75 6.60
CA VAL A 79 11.75 9.76 7.58
C VAL A 79 12.73 9.17 8.58
N PHE A 80 12.41 7.99 9.13
CA PHE A 80 13.29 7.30 10.06
C PHE A 80 14.63 6.94 9.42
N GLY A 81 14.62 6.35 8.22
CA GLY A 81 15.84 6.01 7.49
C GLY A 81 16.72 7.22 7.20
N MET A 82 16.11 8.34 6.79
CA MET A 82 16.81 9.61 6.56
C MET A 82 17.47 10.14 7.85
N VAL A 83 16.74 10.16 8.96
CA VAL A 83 17.27 10.62 10.26
C VAL A 83 18.41 9.73 10.74
N MET A 84 18.24 8.41 10.68
CA MET A 84 19.25 7.45 11.16
C MET A 84 20.52 7.47 10.31
N SER A 85 20.39 7.63 8.98
CA SER A 85 21.53 7.74 8.07
C SER A 85 22.17 9.13 8.06
N ARG A 86 21.50 10.14 8.63
CA ARG A 86 21.87 11.57 8.58
C ARG A 86 22.00 12.14 7.16
N GLN A 87 21.34 11.52 6.17
CA GLN A 87 21.38 11.92 4.77
C GLN A 87 20.16 12.75 4.38
N TYR A 88 20.12 14.01 4.81
CA TYR A 88 18.96 14.89 4.61
C TYR A 88 18.72 15.32 3.16
N LEU A 89 19.75 15.26 2.30
CA LEU A 89 19.67 15.56 0.87
C LEU A 89 19.84 14.29 0.01
N SER A 90 19.17 13.22 0.43
CA SER A 90 19.13 11.95 -0.32
C SER A 90 17.92 11.89 -1.26
N PRO A 91 17.89 10.96 -2.23
CA PRO A 91 16.70 10.72 -3.06
C PRO A 91 15.42 10.47 -2.25
N SER A 92 15.52 9.95 -1.03
CA SER A 92 14.40 9.76 -0.10
C SER A 92 13.71 11.07 0.31
N LEU A 93 14.35 12.23 0.16
CA LEU A 93 13.70 13.52 0.38
C LEU A 93 12.54 13.74 -0.59
N ILE A 94 12.70 13.29 -1.85
CA ILE A 94 11.63 13.38 -2.85
C ILE A 94 10.47 12.48 -2.45
N ASP A 95 10.74 11.26 -1.97
CA ASP A 95 9.71 10.35 -1.45
C ASP A 95 8.93 11.00 -0.30
N ILE A 96 9.64 11.58 0.67
CA ILE A 96 9.03 12.21 1.85
C ILE A 96 8.14 13.38 1.43
N ILE A 97 8.63 14.28 0.58
CA ILE A 97 7.85 15.44 0.13
C ILE A 97 6.62 14.97 -0.65
N TRP A 98 6.79 14.07 -1.61
CA TRP A 98 5.69 13.61 -2.46
C TRP A 98 4.60 12.89 -1.66
N LEU A 99 4.99 11.96 -0.79
CA LEU A 99 4.06 11.24 0.07
C LEU A 99 3.35 12.20 1.05
N THR A 100 4.07 13.15 1.64
CA THR A 100 3.48 14.12 2.57
C THR A 100 2.44 14.98 1.87
N VAL A 101 2.77 15.53 0.69
CA VAL A 101 1.84 16.35 -0.11
C VAL A 101 0.63 15.51 -0.53
N GLY A 102 0.85 14.33 -1.09
CA GLY A 102 -0.24 13.50 -1.60
C GLY A 102 -1.14 12.95 -0.50
N LEU A 103 -0.60 12.54 0.65
CA LEU A 103 -1.39 12.11 1.81
C LEU A 103 -2.18 13.28 2.41
N THR A 104 -1.56 14.45 2.54
CA THR A 104 -2.26 15.65 3.03
C THR A 104 -3.40 16.03 2.08
N TRP A 105 -3.18 15.99 0.77
CA TRP A 105 -4.22 16.23 -0.23
C TRP A 105 -5.34 15.19 -0.11
N LEU A 106 -5.01 13.90 -0.03
CA LEU A 106 -5.99 12.82 0.11
C LEU A 106 -6.82 12.96 1.40
N TRP A 107 -6.22 13.45 2.48
CA TRP A 107 -6.88 13.71 3.75
C TRP A 107 -7.84 14.90 3.69
N LEU A 108 -7.39 16.02 3.12
CA LEU A 108 -8.19 17.25 3.05
C LEU A 108 -9.32 17.14 2.02
N GLN A 109 -9.01 16.62 0.84
CA GLN A 109 -9.94 16.53 -0.29
C GLN A 109 -9.83 15.16 -0.98
N PRO A 110 -10.52 14.13 -0.46
CA PRO A 110 -10.58 12.82 -1.08
C PRO A 110 -11.09 12.90 -2.52
N SER A 111 -10.20 12.71 -3.48
CA SER A 111 -10.51 12.88 -4.90
C SER A 111 -9.69 11.91 -5.75
N LYS A 112 -10.20 11.61 -6.95
CA LYS A 112 -9.46 10.77 -7.92
C LYS A 112 -8.11 11.39 -8.29
N LEU A 113 -8.02 12.72 -8.35
CA LEU A 113 -6.77 13.41 -8.65
C LEU A 113 -5.70 13.17 -7.58
N ALA A 114 -6.06 13.26 -6.29
CA ALA A 114 -5.13 12.94 -5.20
C ALA A 114 -4.64 11.47 -5.27
N LEU A 115 -5.53 10.54 -5.65
CA LEU A 115 -5.16 9.14 -5.85
C LEU A 115 -4.21 8.96 -7.05
N CYS A 116 -4.51 9.60 -8.18
CA CYS A 116 -3.65 9.56 -9.36
C CYS A 116 -2.28 10.17 -9.07
N PHE A 117 -2.23 11.29 -8.35
CA PHE A 117 -0.98 11.94 -7.94
C PHE A 117 -0.09 10.99 -7.13
N LEU A 118 -0.65 10.30 -6.13
CA LEU A 118 0.08 9.29 -5.36
C LEU A 118 0.47 8.09 -6.25
N ALA A 119 -0.47 7.56 -7.04
CA ALA A 119 -0.25 6.36 -7.85
C ALA A 119 0.84 6.55 -8.91
N VAL A 120 0.87 7.70 -9.59
CA VAL A 120 1.89 8.01 -10.60
C VAL A 120 3.29 7.92 -10.01
N TYR A 121 3.50 8.48 -8.83
CA TYR A 121 4.79 8.41 -8.16
C TYR A 121 5.19 6.99 -7.76
N GLN A 122 4.24 6.23 -7.20
CA GLN A 122 4.46 4.83 -6.86
C GLN A 122 4.82 4.00 -8.10
N LEU A 123 4.16 4.26 -9.24
CA LEU A 123 4.43 3.59 -10.52
C LEU A 123 5.81 3.93 -11.08
N PHE A 124 6.30 5.16 -10.93
CA PHE A 124 7.64 5.53 -11.41
C PHE A 124 8.75 5.00 -10.50
N SER A 125 8.55 5.03 -9.19
CA SER A 125 9.60 4.63 -8.27
C SER A 125 9.68 3.12 -8.03
N LEU A 126 8.61 2.36 -8.32
CA LEU A 126 8.64 0.90 -8.22
C LEU A 126 9.67 0.26 -9.18
N PRO A 127 9.69 0.54 -10.51
CA PRO A 127 10.71 0.03 -11.42
C PRO A 127 12.13 0.41 -11.00
N TYR A 128 12.33 1.64 -10.51
CA TYR A 128 13.62 2.09 -10.00
C TYR A 128 14.07 1.24 -8.81
N ASN A 129 13.20 1.03 -7.82
CA ASN A 129 13.52 0.19 -6.67
C ASN A 129 13.77 -1.28 -7.06
N VAL A 130 13.03 -1.82 -8.03
CA VAL A 130 13.24 -3.17 -8.56
C VAL A 130 14.60 -3.28 -9.24
N LEU A 131 15.00 -2.31 -10.05
CA LEU A 131 16.31 -2.27 -10.70
C LEU A 131 17.44 -2.21 -9.65
N HIS A 132 17.32 -1.32 -8.66
CA HIS A 132 18.30 -1.24 -7.57
C HIS A 132 18.36 -2.53 -6.75
N PHE A 133 17.22 -3.19 -6.53
CA PHE A 133 17.16 -4.46 -5.81
C PHE A 133 17.95 -5.56 -6.53
N THR A 134 17.86 -5.67 -7.86
CA THR A 134 18.60 -6.70 -8.62
C THR A 134 20.10 -6.41 -8.71
N GLN A 135 20.50 -5.15 -8.55
CA GLN A 135 21.90 -4.73 -8.57
C GLN A 135 22.57 -4.78 -7.18
N THR A 136 21.80 -4.85 -6.11
CA THR A 136 22.32 -4.86 -4.74
C THR A 136 22.59 -6.29 -4.28
N GLN A 137 23.73 -6.53 -3.64
CA GLN A 137 24.10 -7.85 -3.09
C GLN A 137 22.96 -8.48 -2.29
N PHE A 138 22.57 -9.70 -2.66
CA PHE A 138 21.48 -10.44 -2.02
C PHE A 138 21.75 -10.63 -0.52
N GLY A 139 20.72 -10.45 0.31
CA GLY A 139 20.81 -10.59 1.77
C GLY A 139 21.48 -9.42 2.50
N SER A 140 22.09 -8.46 1.79
CA SER A 140 22.60 -7.23 2.40
C SER A 140 21.47 -6.39 3.02
N VAL A 141 21.83 -5.50 3.96
CA VAL A 141 20.86 -4.59 4.61
C VAL A 141 20.13 -3.72 3.57
N ALA A 142 20.87 -3.18 2.59
CA ALA A 142 20.30 -2.39 1.51
C ALA A 142 19.32 -3.20 0.65
N ASN A 143 19.68 -4.44 0.29
CA ASN A 143 18.79 -5.30 -0.50
C ASN A 143 17.50 -5.64 0.27
N LYS A 144 17.60 -5.96 1.57
CA LYS A 144 16.44 -6.20 2.44
C LYS A 144 15.54 -4.97 2.57
N ALA A 145 16.13 -3.78 2.74
CA ALA A 145 15.36 -2.53 2.77
C ALA A 145 14.63 -2.30 1.44
N LEU A 146 15.30 -2.51 0.30
CA LEU A 146 14.70 -2.39 -1.04
C LEU A 146 13.54 -3.37 -1.24
N ALA A 147 13.63 -4.61 -0.75
CA ALA A 147 12.50 -5.55 -0.76
C ALA A 147 11.29 -4.98 -0.01
N VAL A 148 11.49 -4.38 1.17
CA VAL A 148 10.42 -3.75 1.94
C VAL A 148 9.84 -2.55 1.19
N HIS A 149 10.66 -1.71 0.56
CA HIS A 149 10.17 -0.61 -0.27
C HIS A 149 9.30 -1.13 -1.43
N ILE A 150 9.77 -2.13 -2.17
CA ILE A 150 9.01 -2.75 -3.27
C ILE A 150 7.67 -3.27 -2.77
N LEU A 151 7.66 -4.02 -1.67
CA LEU A 151 6.43 -4.54 -1.07
C LEU A 151 5.44 -3.43 -0.72
N TRP A 152 5.89 -2.36 -0.04
CA TRP A 152 5.02 -1.25 0.32
C TRP A 152 4.48 -0.49 -0.88
N ARG A 153 5.28 -0.31 -1.94
CA ARG A 153 4.81 0.30 -3.20
C ARG A 153 3.74 -0.56 -3.87
N CYS A 154 3.93 -1.88 -3.92
CA CYS A 154 2.92 -2.80 -4.45
C CYS A 154 1.61 -2.74 -3.66
N LEU A 155 1.69 -2.73 -2.32
CA LEU A 155 0.52 -2.58 -1.46
C LEU A 155 -0.16 -1.22 -1.67
N ALA A 156 0.61 -0.13 -1.76
CA ALA A 156 0.08 1.20 -2.02
C ALA A 156 -0.68 1.25 -3.35
N LEU A 157 -0.08 0.74 -4.44
CA LEU A 157 -0.73 0.68 -5.75
C LEU A 157 -1.99 -0.17 -5.73
N PHE A 158 -1.97 -1.32 -5.05
CA PHE A 158 -3.14 -2.18 -4.89
C PHE A 158 -4.30 -1.44 -4.21
N TYR A 159 -4.06 -0.79 -3.07
CA TYR A 159 -5.11 -0.07 -2.34
C TYR A 159 -5.57 1.20 -3.05
N LEU A 160 -4.66 1.94 -3.69
CA LEU A 160 -5.01 3.11 -4.52
C LEU A 160 -5.90 2.69 -5.70
N GLY A 161 -5.53 1.63 -6.42
CA GLY A 161 -6.31 1.10 -7.54
C GLY A 161 -7.69 0.62 -7.10
N ARG A 162 -7.76 -0.12 -5.99
CA ARG A 162 -9.04 -0.57 -5.41
C ARG A 162 -9.96 0.62 -5.07
N LEU A 163 -9.43 1.66 -4.46
CA LEU A 163 -10.21 2.85 -4.10
C LEU A 163 -10.63 3.65 -5.35
N TYR A 164 -9.75 3.80 -6.33
CA TYR A 164 -10.05 4.47 -7.59
C TYR A 164 -11.23 3.82 -8.34
N LEU A 165 -11.25 2.48 -8.38
CA LEU A 165 -12.34 1.72 -8.99
C LEU A 165 -13.66 1.92 -8.23
N ARG A 166 -13.62 2.02 -6.90
CA ARG A 166 -14.82 2.28 -6.08
C ARG A 166 -15.38 3.68 -6.32
N MET A 167 -14.53 4.70 -6.33
CA MET A 167 -14.92 6.08 -6.64
C MET A 167 -15.43 6.27 -8.08
N SER A 168 -15.25 5.28 -8.95
CA SER A 168 -15.71 5.33 -10.35
C SER A 168 -17.06 4.68 -10.57
N LYS A 169 -17.63 4.01 -9.57
CA LYS A 169 -18.99 3.48 -9.68
C LYS A 169 -19.99 4.64 -9.56
N PRO A 170 -21.00 4.73 -10.45
CA PRO A 170 -22.09 5.68 -10.27
C PRO A 170 -22.73 5.44 -8.90
N GLN A 171 -22.96 6.52 -8.14
CA GLN A 171 -23.83 6.43 -6.97
C GLN A 171 -25.21 6.08 -7.52
N THR A 172 -25.58 4.81 -7.42
CA THR A 172 -26.95 4.39 -7.71
C THR A 172 -27.76 5.02 -6.60
N GLU A 173 -28.57 6.03 -6.94
CA GLU A 173 -29.41 6.77 -5.99
C GLU A 173 -30.12 5.75 -5.09
N ALA A 174 -29.84 5.85 -3.79
CA ALA A 174 -30.40 5.00 -2.74
C ALA A 174 -31.65 5.66 -2.16
#